data_AF-A0A838WJ04-F1
#
_entry.id   AF-A0A838WJ04-F1
#
_cell.length_a   1.000
_cell.length_b   1.000
_cell.length_c   1.000
_cell.angle_alpha   90.00
_cell.angle_beta   90.00
_cell.angle_gamma   90.00
#
_symmetry.space_group_name_H-M   'P 1'
#
loop_
_entity.id
_entity.type
_entity.pdbx_description
1 polymer ?
#
loop_
_entity_poly.entity_id
_entity_poly.type
_entity_poly.pdbx_seq_one_letter_code
_entity_poly.pdbx_strand_id
1 'polypeptide(L)'
;KWDEQNRKWEENTQRLDRIEAQNSATLEEIQKANRRYESAIGAIGSRWGLYSEASFRNGLKAILGQSFGVEVLNLTLYDQEGEVFGRPEQVELDIIIK
;
A
#
# COMPACT_ATOMS: atom_id res chain seq x y z
N LYS A 1 31.98 -42.15 13.54
CA LYS A 1 30.92 -41.27 14.10
C LYS A 1 31.29 -39.79 13.94
N TRP A 2 32.51 -39.38 14.29
CA TRP A 2 32.97 -37.99 14.16
C TRP A 2 33.13 -37.54 12.68
N ASP A 3 33.79 -38.33 11.85
CA ASP A 3 34.04 -37.97 10.44
C ASP A 3 32.75 -37.82 9.61
N GLU A 4 31.75 -38.65 9.89
CA GLU A 4 30.45 -38.59 9.24
C GLU A 4 29.62 -37.39 9.71
N GLN A 5 29.86 -36.92 10.93
CA GLN A 5 29.25 -35.71 11.47
C GLN A 5 29.90 -34.46 10.86
N ASN A 6 31.23 -34.44 10.71
CA ASN A 6 31.96 -33.39 10.02
C ASN A 6 31.52 -33.25 8.55
N ARG A 7 31.38 -34.38 7.83
CA ARG A 7 30.90 -34.36 6.44
C ARG A 7 29.48 -33.80 6.32
N LYS A 8 28.57 -34.22 7.21
CA LYS A 8 27.21 -33.67 7.25
C LYS A 8 27.20 -32.18 7.60
N TRP A 9 28.13 -31.74 8.44
CA TRP A 9 28.27 -30.33 8.81
C TRP A 9 28.74 -29.49 7.63
N GLU A 10 29.78 -29.93 6.91
CA GLU A 10 30.23 -29.27 5.67
C GLU A 10 29.15 -29.20 4.59
N GLU A 11 28.42 -30.31 4.36
CA GLU A 11 27.32 -30.35 3.41
C GLU A 11 26.18 -29.38 3.81
N ASN A 12 25.91 -29.24 5.10
CA ASN A 12 24.88 -28.34 5.59
C ASN A 12 25.30 -26.86 5.50
N THR A 13 26.56 -26.55 5.81
CA THR A 13 27.13 -25.20 5.64
C THR A 13 27.05 -24.78 4.18
N GLN A 14 27.46 -25.63 3.23
CA GLN A 14 27.34 -25.33 1.81
C GLN A 14 25.90 -25.13 1.34
N ARG A 15 24.93 -25.81 1.94
CA ARG A 15 23.49 -25.60 1.65
C ARG A 15 23.00 -24.26 2.19
N LEU A 16 23.42 -23.90 3.41
CA LEU A 16 23.07 -22.61 4.01
C LEU A 16 23.64 -21.45 3.19
N ASP A 17 24.90 -21.54 2.78
CA ASP A 17 25.54 -20.52 1.94
C ASP A 17 24.78 -20.31 0.61
N ARG A 18 24.30 -21.39 0.00
CA ARG A 18 23.49 -21.32 -1.23
C ARG A 18 22.13 -20.69 -1.00
N ILE A 19 21.47 -21.03 0.11
CA ILE A 19 20.16 -20.45 0.47
C ILE A 19 20.32 -18.96 0.78
N GLU A 20 21.38 -18.58 1.48
CA GLU A 20 21.68 -17.18 1.78
C GLU A 20 21.94 -16.37 0.50
N ALA A 21 22.70 -16.93 -0.44
CA ALA A 21 22.94 -16.33 -1.75
C ALA A 21 21.64 -16.21 -2.59
N GLN A 22 20.75 -17.20 -2.54
CA GLN A 22 19.46 -17.13 -3.23
C GLN A 22 18.52 -16.11 -2.60
N ASN A 23 18.50 -16.04 -1.27
CA ASN A 23 17.68 -15.08 -0.52
C ASN A 23 18.15 -13.65 -0.77
N SER A 24 19.47 -13.39 -0.76
CA SER A 24 20.01 -12.07 -1.03
C SER A 24 19.70 -11.60 -2.45
N ALA A 25 19.86 -12.47 -3.46
CA ALA A 25 19.48 -12.18 -4.83
C ALA A 25 17.97 -11.87 -4.98
N THR A 26 17.12 -12.66 -4.30
CA THR A 26 15.66 -12.45 -4.30
C THR A 26 15.29 -11.12 -3.64
N LEU A 27 15.92 -10.79 -2.52
CA LEU A 27 15.71 -9.50 -1.83
C LEU A 27 16.13 -8.31 -2.69
N GLU A 28 17.23 -8.42 -3.43
CA GLU A 28 17.65 -7.38 -4.37
C GLU A 28 16.62 -7.18 -5.50
N GLU A 29 16.07 -8.26 -6.04
CA GLU A 29 15.02 -8.19 -7.06
C GLU A 29 13.74 -7.54 -6.52
N ILE A 30 13.32 -7.92 -5.31
CA ILE A 30 12.18 -7.30 -4.61
C ILE A 30 12.42 -5.80 -4.40
N GLN A 31 13.63 -5.41 -3.96
CA GLN A 31 13.96 -3.99 -3.79
C GLN A 31 13.98 -3.22 -5.10
N LYS A 32 14.49 -3.83 -6.19
CA LYS A 32 14.46 -3.22 -7.53
C LYS A 32 13.02 -3.05 -8.02
N ALA A 33 12.16 -4.05 -7.80
CA ALA A 33 10.73 -3.98 -8.12
C ALA A 33 10.04 -2.88 -7.31
N ASN A 34 10.26 -2.81 -5.99
CA ASN A 34 9.71 -1.77 -5.12
C ASN A 34 10.13 -0.36 -5.56
N ARG A 35 11.42 -0.13 -5.84
CA ARG A 35 11.90 1.17 -6.34
C ARG A 35 11.25 1.55 -7.67
N ARG A 36 11.00 0.58 -8.55
CA ARG A 36 10.29 0.80 -9.82
C ARG A 36 8.81 1.13 -9.59
N TYR A 37 8.15 0.49 -8.63
CA TYR A 37 6.78 0.83 -8.23
C TYR A 37 6.69 2.20 -7.58
N GLU A 38 7.59 2.54 -6.66
CA GLU A 38 7.67 3.88 -6.06
C GLU A 38 7.94 4.96 -7.11
N SER A 39 8.82 4.69 -8.08
CA SER A 39 9.09 5.63 -9.19
C SER A 39 7.89 5.76 -10.14
N ALA A 40 7.18 4.66 -10.43
CA ALA A 40 5.97 4.69 -11.24
C ALA A 40 4.83 5.44 -10.51
N ILE A 41 4.66 5.20 -9.21
CA ILE A 41 3.69 5.87 -8.35
C ILE A 41 4.04 7.35 -8.21
N GLY A 42 5.32 7.71 -8.03
CA GLY A 42 5.79 9.10 -7.94
C GLY A 42 5.71 9.85 -9.27
N ALA A 43 5.98 9.18 -10.40
CA ALA A 43 5.82 9.75 -11.74
C ALA A 43 4.33 9.94 -12.12
N ILE A 44 3.43 9.11 -11.59
CA ILE A 44 1.98 9.30 -11.72
C ILE A 44 1.48 10.38 -10.75
N GLY A 45 1.98 10.41 -9.51
CA GLY A 45 1.60 11.36 -8.46
C GLY A 45 1.94 12.81 -8.76
N SER A 46 3.06 13.10 -9.42
CA SER A 46 3.42 14.48 -9.82
C SER A 46 2.52 15.08 -10.92
N ARG A 47 1.74 14.26 -11.62
CA ARG A 47 0.72 14.71 -12.58
C ARG A 47 -0.70 14.70 -11.99
N TRP A 48 -0.91 14.13 -10.81
CA TRP A 48 -2.24 13.77 -10.28
C TRP A 48 -2.49 14.45 -8.94
N GLY A 49 -2.56 15.79 -8.94
CA GLY A 49 -3.06 16.55 -7.79
C GLY A 49 -4.55 16.33 -7.49
N LEU A 50 -5.33 15.81 -8.46
CA LEU A 50 -6.79 15.63 -8.35
C LEU A 50 -7.21 14.16 -8.12
N TYR A 51 -6.44 13.21 -8.63
CA TYR A 51 -6.79 11.78 -8.54
C TYR A 51 -6.09 11.04 -7.39
N SER A 52 -5.15 11.71 -6.70
CA SER A 52 -4.58 11.24 -5.43
C SER A 52 -5.68 11.09 -4.38
N GLU A 53 -6.59 12.06 -4.31
CA GLU A 53 -7.70 12.08 -3.37
C GLU A 53 -8.70 10.95 -3.64
N ALA A 54 -9.13 10.75 -4.89
CA ALA A 54 -10.01 9.65 -5.25
C ALA A 54 -9.40 8.28 -4.92
N SER A 55 -8.11 8.10 -5.18
CA SER A 55 -7.40 6.84 -4.88
C SER A 55 -7.25 6.62 -3.37
N PHE A 56 -6.90 7.67 -2.63
CA PHE A 56 -6.81 7.65 -1.17
C PHE A 56 -8.16 7.36 -0.52
N ARG A 57 -9.23 8.02 -1.00
CA ARG A 57 -10.61 7.83 -0.55
C ARG A 57 -11.12 6.42 -0.81
N ASN A 58 -10.82 5.86 -1.98
CA ASN A 58 -11.13 4.47 -2.29
C ASN A 58 -10.40 3.48 -1.37
N GLY A 59 -9.14 3.74 -1.04
CA GLY A 59 -8.39 2.96 -0.06
C GLY A 59 -9.02 3.03 1.34
N LEU A 60 -9.35 4.22 1.81
CA LEU A 60 -10.04 4.44 3.09
C LEU A 60 -11.39 3.75 3.15
N LYS A 61 -12.20 3.85 2.10
CA LYS A 61 -13.51 3.16 1.99
C LYS A 61 -13.35 1.65 2.12
N ALA A 62 -12.35 1.06 1.47
CA ALA A 62 -12.08 -0.38 1.56
C ALA A 62 -11.67 -0.79 2.99
N ILE A 63 -10.77 -0.03 3.64
CA ILE A 63 -10.31 -0.32 5.00
C ILE A 63 -11.48 -0.21 5.99
N LEU A 64 -12.26 0.86 5.91
CA LEU A 64 -13.38 1.11 6.83
C LEU A 64 -14.46 0.04 6.68
N GLY A 65 -14.82 -0.32 5.45
CA GLY A 65 -15.79 -1.39 5.19
C GLY A 65 -15.31 -2.75 5.69
N GLN A 66 -14.06 -3.12 5.44
CA GLN A 66 -13.52 -4.42 5.87
C GLN A 66 -13.28 -4.52 7.38
N SER A 67 -12.83 -3.43 8.01
CA SER A 67 -12.38 -3.46 9.42
C SER A 67 -13.49 -3.16 10.41
N PHE A 68 -14.47 -2.34 10.02
CA PHE A 68 -15.53 -1.86 10.91
C PHE A 68 -16.95 -2.22 10.44
N GLY A 69 -17.09 -2.82 9.25
CA GLY A 69 -18.39 -3.21 8.69
C GLY A 69 -19.28 -2.02 8.36
N VAL A 70 -18.69 -0.85 8.09
CA VAL A 70 -19.41 0.40 7.81
C VAL A 70 -19.42 0.71 6.32
N GLU A 71 -20.47 1.39 5.86
CA GLU A 71 -20.56 1.90 4.49
C GLU A 71 -20.07 3.35 4.44
N VAL A 72 -19.24 3.68 3.45
CA VAL A 72 -18.81 5.06 3.18
C VAL A 72 -19.50 5.56 1.91
N LEU A 73 -20.32 6.60 2.05
CA LEU A 73 -21.01 7.29 0.97
C LEU A 73 -20.30 8.60 0.64
N ASN A 74 -20.13 8.86 -0.66
CA ASN A 74 -19.68 10.15 -1.16
C ASN A 74 -20.90 10.87 -1.76
N LEU A 75 -21.26 12.01 -1.19
CA LEU A 75 -22.38 12.81 -1.63
C LEU A 75 -21.91 14.20 -2.00
N THR A 76 -22.46 14.71 -3.09
CA THR A 76 -22.31 16.11 -3.45
C THR A 76 -23.63 16.81 -3.22
N LEU A 77 -23.67 17.70 -2.24
CA LEU A 77 -24.87 18.42 -1.83
C LEU A 77 -24.69 19.92 -2.09
N TYR A 78 -25.80 20.65 -2.21
CA TYR A 78 -25.77 22.09 -2.36
C TYR A 78 -26.05 22.74 -1.00
N ASP A 79 -25.07 23.44 -0.46
CA ASP A 79 -25.19 24.21 0.78
C ASP A 79 -25.87 25.55 0.44
N GLN A 80 -27.15 25.68 0.77
CA GLN A 80 -27.94 26.89 0.49
C GLN A 80 -27.67 28.01 1.50
N GLU A 81 -27.23 27.66 2.72
CA GLU A 81 -27.02 28.63 3.80
C GLU A 81 -25.59 29.20 3.76
N GLY A 82 -24.70 28.52 3.04
CA GLY A 82 -23.30 28.91 2.91
C GLY A 82 -22.51 28.67 4.19
N GLU A 83 -22.88 27.65 4.96
CA GLU A 83 -22.19 27.27 6.20
C GLU A 83 -20.71 26.92 5.97
N VAL A 84 -20.39 26.26 4.85
CA VAL A 84 -19.03 25.76 4.59
C VAL A 84 -18.12 26.84 4.01
N PHE A 85 -18.59 27.58 3.00
CA PHE A 85 -17.78 28.53 2.24
C PHE A 85 -18.19 30.00 2.44
N GLY A 86 -19.14 30.28 3.35
CA GLY A 86 -19.68 31.63 3.59
C GLY A 86 -20.60 32.14 2.47
N ARG A 87 -20.97 31.29 1.51
CA ARG A 87 -21.89 31.58 0.40
C ARG A 87 -22.52 30.29 -0.11
N PRO A 88 -23.71 30.35 -0.76
CA PRO A 88 -24.33 29.18 -1.34
C PRO A 88 -23.42 28.52 -2.38
N GLU A 89 -23.07 27.26 -2.17
CA GLU A 89 -22.06 26.56 -2.97
C GLU A 89 -22.23 25.03 -2.90
N GLN A 90 -21.75 24.33 -3.92
CA GLN A 90 -21.69 22.88 -3.93
C GLN A 90 -20.59 22.37 -2.99
N VAL A 91 -20.93 21.40 -2.14
CA VAL A 91 -20.02 20.79 -1.16
C VAL A 91 -19.95 19.27 -1.35
N GLU A 92 -18.76 18.71 -1.18
CA GLU A 92 -18.54 17.26 -1.15
C GLU A 92 -18.44 16.77 0.29
N LEU A 93 -19.17 15.69 0.60
CA LEU A 93 -19.22 15.11 1.94
C LEU A 93 -18.97 13.60 1.85
N ASP A 94 -18.09 13.11 2.74
CA ASP A 94 -17.94 11.69 3.03
C ASP A 94 -18.70 11.33 4.30
N ILE A 95 -19.69 10.45 4.17
CA ILE A 95 -20.54 10.01 5.28
C ILE A 95 -20.25 8.54 5.57
N ILE A 96 -20.01 8.22 6.84
CA ILE A 96 -19.84 6.85 7.33
C ILE A 96 -21.12 6.40 8.00
N ILE A 97 -21.71 5.31 7.53
CA ILE A 97 -22.97 4.73 8.02
C ILE A 97 -22.70 3.32 8.55
N LYS A 98 -23.36 2.96 9.65
CA LYS A 98 -23.27 1.65 10.29
C LYS A 98 -24.57 0.88 10.18
#